data_AF-A0A7S2P3K8-F1
#
_entry.id   AF-A0A7S2P3K8-F1
#
_cell.length_a   1.000
_cell.length_b   1.000
_cell.length_c   1.000
_cell.angle_alpha   90.00
_cell.angle_beta   90.00
_cell.angle_gamma   90.00
#
_symmetry.space_group_name_H-M   'P 1'
#
loop_
_entity.id
_entity.type
_entity.pdbx_description
1 polymer ?
#
loop_
_entity_poly.entity_id
_entity_poly.type
_entity_poly.pdbx_seq_one_letter_code
_entity_poly.pdbx_strand_id
1 'polypeptide(L)'
;GMRKCGGCGDHGFGNKKTPMPLFSFLLHKRSFMVMCSDFSLKALIHDWDEKVLGANPLRNVGTFGAQVILRFDPERLKGCEDSSQLQVLGELCHDSGRACVHAMASTIAFTVDRSVTPQSHLDRSTGWTELDVLTFATELDGKRPEEFTKNKTELLAIDRYSALAGHCLFRFPSNGRLLVSCPHWIELSKLDVSKGALFQVAQERYGAKASMEMQEEYNSISNELEREEYVQKKSRMFVQQSAPSRYSKRKG
;
A
#
# COMPACT_ATOMS: atom_id res chain seq x y z
N GLY A 1 -9.61 -13.75 1.57
CA GLY A 1 -8.33 -14.42 1.87
C GLY A 1 -7.43 -14.37 0.64
N MET A 2 -6.31 -13.66 0.73
CA MET A 2 -5.34 -13.51 -0.37
C MET A 2 -4.40 -14.72 -0.35
N ARG A 3 -4.38 -15.53 -1.42
CA ARG A 3 -3.52 -16.72 -1.54
C ARG A 3 -2.08 -16.26 -1.79
N LYS A 4 -1.14 -16.63 -0.91
CA LYS A 4 0.31 -16.51 -1.19
C LYS A 4 0.65 -17.46 -2.35
N CYS A 5 1.06 -16.91 -3.49
CA CYS A 5 1.44 -17.69 -4.66
C CYS A 5 2.91 -18.09 -4.52
N GLY A 6 3.22 -19.38 -4.40
CA GLY A 6 4.60 -19.91 -4.36
C GLY A 6 5.36 -19.81 -5.70
N GLY A 7 4.84 -19.06 -6.68
CA GLY A 7 5.42 -18.88 -8.01
C GLY A 7 6.27 -17.62 -8.19
N CYS A 8 6.51 -16.84 -7.13
CA CYS A 8 7.34 -15.62 -7.18
C CYS A 8 8.36 -15.63 -6.04
N GLY A 9 9.54 -15.05 -6.29
CA GLY A 9 10.60 -14.92 -5.30
C GLY A 9 11.55 -13.78 -5.63
N ASP A 10 12.70 -13.74 -4.94
CA ASP A 10 13.69 -12.66 -5.05
C ASP A 10 14.34 -12.56 -6.44
N HIS A 11 14.17 -13.58 -7.29
CA HIS A 11 14.79 -13.71 -8.60
C HIS A 11 13.77 -13.79 -9.76
N GLY A 12 12.58 -13.22 -9.56
CA GLY A 12 11.53 -13.21 -10.59
C GLY A 12 10.41 -14.22 -10.36
N PHE A 13 9.59 -14.42 -11.39
CA PHE A 13 8.53 -15.40 -11.45
C PHE A 13 9.09 -16.75 -11.94
N GLY A 14 8.96 -17.80 -11.13
CA GLY A 14 9.53 -19.11 -11.43
C GLY A 14 8.92 -19.80 -12.67
N ASN A 15 9.74 -20.54 -13.42
CA ASN A 15 9.44 -21.37 -14.59
C ASN A 15 8.85 -20.67 -15.84
N LYS A 16 9.75 -20.17 -16.71
CA LYS A 16 9.68 -19.94 -18.19
C LYS A 16 8.50 -19.16 -18.80
N LYS A 17 7.37 -18.94 -18.12
CA LYS A 17 6.23 -18.15 -18.60
C LYS A 17 5.98 -17.01 -17.63
N THR A 18 6.40 -15.81 -18.02
CA THR A 18 6.20 -14.60 -17.24
C THR A 18 4.69 -14.35 -17.07
N PRO A 19 4.23 -13.74 -15.96
CA PRO A 19 2.82 -13.40 -15.78
C PRO A 19 2.38 -12.21 -16.63
N MET A 20 3.28 -11.65 -17.46
CA MET A 20 3.04 -10.44 -18.25
C MET A 20 1.85 -10.53 -19.21
N PRO A 21 1.55 -11.67 -19.87
CA PRO A 21 0.32 -11.80 -20.66
C PRO A 21 -0.94 -11.63 -19.80
N LEU A 22 -0.92 -12.13 -18.55
CA LEU A 22 -2.03 -11.96 -17.62
C LEU A 22 -2.12 -10.50 -17.14
N PHE A 23 -1.00 -9.86 -16.80
CA PHE A 23 -0.98 -8.44 -16.45
C PHE A 23 -1.53 -7.59 -17.59
N SER A 24 -1.07 -7.83 -18.82
CA SER A 24 -1.55 -7.15 -20.02
C SER A 24 -3.06 -7.31 -20.19
N PHE A 25 -3.59 -8.52 -20.02
CA PHE A 25 -5.02 -8.76 -20.07
C PHE A 25 -5.79 -8.02 -18.96
N LEU A 26 -5.35 -8.13 -17.70
CA LEU A 26 -6.04 -7.53 -16.56
C LEU A 26 -6.00 -6.00 -16.60
N LEU A 27 -4.82 -5.41 -16.85
CA LEU A 27 -4.62 -3.97 -16.87
C LEU A 27 -5.21 -3.34 -18.14
N HIS A 28 -4.88 -3.88 -19.32
CA HIS A 28 -5.16 -3.20 -20.59
C HIS A 28 -6.47 -3.61 -21.23
N LYS A 29 -6.91 -4.86 -21.05
CA LYS A 29 -8.14 -5.37 -21.69
C LYS A 29 -9.34 -5.36 -20.76
N ARG A 30 -9.12 -5.50 -19.44
CA ARG A 30 -10.20 -5.58 -18.43
C ARG A 30 -10.28 -4.36 -17.52
N SER A 31 -9.27 -3.49 -17.54
CA SER A 31 -9.20 -2.30 -16.69
C SER A 31 -9.32 -2.64 -15.20
N PHE A 32 -8.75 -3.77 -14.80
CA PHE A 32 -8.71 -4.20 -13.41
C PHE A 32 -7.51 -3.60 -12.68
N MET A 33 -7.61 -3.63 -11.34
CA MET A 33 -6.47 -3.39 -10.47
C MET A 33 -5.70 -4.69 -10.27
N VAL A 34 -4.39 -4.65 -10.49
CA VAL A 34 -3.43 -5.68 -10.10
C VAL A 34 -2.67 -5.18 -8.88
N MET A 35 -2.43 -6.05 -7.91
CA MET A 35 -1.68 -5.71 -6.70
C MET A 35 -0.44 -6.59 -6.58
N CYS A 36 0.71 -5.98 -6.30
CA CYS A 36 1.96 -6.69 -6.04
C CYS A 36 2.59 -6.18 -4.75
N SER A 37 2.67 -7.06 -3.75
CA SER A 37 3.29 -6.78 -2.47
C SER A 37 4.53 -7.65 -2.26
N ASP A 38 5.53 -7.10 -1.59
CA ASP A 38 6.73 -7.79 -1.10
C ASP A 38 7.36 -8.77 -2.12
N PHE A 39 7.24 -10.08 -1.94
CA PHE A 39 7.81 -11.09 -2.85
C PHE A 39 7.35 -10.94 -4.31
N SER A 40 6.07 -10.64 -4.51
CA SER A 40 5.54 -10.42 -5.87
C SER A 40 6.04 -9.10 -6.47
N LEU A 41 6.34 -8.10 -5.63
CA LEU A 41 6.95 -6.85 -6.07
C LEU A 41 8.42 -7.04 -6.44
N LYS A 42 9.20 -7.79 -5.66
CA LYS A 42 10.59 -8.14 -6.04
C LYS A 42 10.63 -8.83 -7.39
N ALA A 43 9.77 -9.83 -7.59
CA ALA A 43 9.66 -10.53 -8.85
C ALA A 43 9.23 -9.60 -10.00
N LEU A 44 8.28 -8.70 -9.75
CA LEU A 44 7.82 -7.71 -10.72
C LEU A 44 8.93 -6.72 -11.13
N ILE A 45 9.73 -6.24 -10.19
CA ILE A 45 10.86 -5.33 -10.47
C ILE A 45 11.91 -6.04 -11.32
N HIS A 46 12.20 -7.31 -11.01
CA HIS A 46 13.17 -8.12 -11.74
C HIS A 46 12.71 -8.44 -13.17
N ASP A 47 11.46 -8.90 -13.32
CA ASP A 47 10.88 -9.31 -14.61
C ASP A 47 10.02 -8.22 -15.24
N TRP A 48 10.37 -6.95 -15.01
CA TRP A 48 9.60 -5.82 -15.51
C TRP A 48 9.59 -5.81 -17.05
N ASP A 49 8.42 -5.94 -17.65
CA ASP A 49 8.25 -5.90 -19.10
C ASP A 49 7.80 -4.52 -19.56
N GLU A 50 8.72 -3.77 -20.16
CA GLU A 50 8.44 -2.41 -20.62
C GLU A 50 7.34 -2.36 -21.68
N LYS A 51 7.15 -3.41 -22.49
CA LYS A 51 6.09 -3.43 -23.51
C LYS A 51 4.69 -3.51 -22.89
N VAL A 52 4.58 -4.05 -21.69
CA VAL A 52 3.31 -4.18 -20.96
C VAL A 52 3.15 -3.04 -19.96
N LEU A 53 4.18 -2.76 -19.18
CA LEU A 53 4.09 -1.90 -18.01
C LEU A 53 4.58 -0.49 -18.24
N GLY A 54 5.37 -0.22 -19.28
CA GLY A 54 6.03 1.08 -19.46
C GLY A 54 7.48 1.07 -18.95
N ALA A 55 8.17 2.20 -18.97
CA ALA A 55 9.51 2.29 -18.38
C ALA A 55 9.46 1.94 -16.88
N ASN A 56 10.48 1.26 -16.33
CA ASN A 56 10.48 0.87 -14.91
C ASN A 56 11.03 1.97 -14.01
N PRO A 57 10.23 2.62 -13.15
CA PRO A 57 10.76 3.59 -12.20
C PRO A 57 11.10 2.94 -10.84
N LEU A 58 10.77 1.66 -10.61
CA LEU A 58 10.94 1.02 -9.31
C LEU A 58 12.36 0.49 -9.13
N ARG A 59 12.98 0.79 -7.99
CA ARG A 59 14.29 0.25 -7.61
C ARG A 59 14.23 -0.46 -6.27
N ASN A 60 14.72 -1.69 -6.23
CA ASN A 60 14.98 -2.40 -4.98
C ASN A 60 16.28 -1.85 -4.37
N VAL A 61 16.20 -1.31 -3.15
CA VAL A 61 17.35 -0.73 -2.42
C VAL A 61 17.76 -1.59 -1.21
N GLY A 62 17.09 -2.71 -0.97
CA GLY A 62 17.47 -3.65 0.08
C GLY A 62 16.30 -4.45 0.63
N THR A 63 16.51 -5.05 1.79
CA THR A 63 15.49 -5.81 2.52
C THR A 63 15.56 -5.53 4.02
N PHE A 64 14.46 -5.80 4.72
CA PHE A 64 14.31 -5.65 6.17
C PHE A 64 13.37 -6.73 6.73
N GLY A 65 13.17 -6.82 8.06
CA GLY A 65 12.51 -8.02 8.61
C GLY A 65 11.73 -7.90 9.93
N ALA A 66 11.45 -6.69 10.43
CA ALA A 66 10.74 -6.53 11.70
C ALA A 66 9.54 -5.59 11.62
N GLN A 67 9.78 -4.30 11.35
CA GLN A 67 8.73 -3.29 11.29
C GLN A 67 9.02 -2.24 10.24
N VAL A 68 7.97 -1.59 9.74
CA VAL A 68 8.07 -0.38 8.95
C VAL A 68 7.11 0.68 9.50
N ILE A 69 7.63 1.90 9.65
CA ILE A 69 6.82 3.08 9.98
C ILE A 69 6.48 3.79 8.68
N LEU A 70 5.20 3.69 8.31
CA LEU A 70 4.62 4.39 7.19
C LEU A 70 4.14 5.76 7.62
N ARG A 71 4.42 6.77 6.80
CA ARG A 71 3.79 8.09 6.83
C ARG A 71 3.04 8.37 5.53
N PHE A 72 2.01 9.19 5.63
CA PHE A 72 1.17 9.55 4.50
C PHE A 72 0.37 10.81 4.81
N ASP A 73 -0.10 11.47 3.75
CA ASP A 73 -1.12 12.52 3.84
C ASP A 73 -2.49 11.86 4.08
N PRO A 74 -3.13 12.06 5.24
CA PRO A 74 -4.39 11.40 5.56
C PRO A 74 -5.54 11.83 4.65
N GLU A 75 -5.60 13.10 4.26
CA GLU A 75 -6.67 13.61 3.39
C GLU A 75 -6.52 13.05 1.98
N ARG A 76 -5.27 12.95 1.48
CA ARG A 76 -5.00 12.28 0.21
C ARG A 76 -5.37 10.80 0.25
N LEU A 77 -5.07 10.09 1.33
CA LEU A 77 -5.46 8.69 1.47
C LEU A 77 -6.98 8.52 1.62
N LYS A 78 -7.64 9.36 2.41
CA LYS A 78 -9.11 9.40 2.54
C LYS A 78 -9.80 9.66 1.20
N GLY A 79 -9.18 10.47 0.33
CA GLY A 79 -9.60 10.69 -1.05
C GLY A 79 -9.21 9.58 -2.03
N CYS A 80 -8.50 8.53 -1.62
CA CYS A 80 -8.04 7.46 -2.51
C CYS A 80 -9.21 6.59 -2.98
N GLU A 81 -9.66 6.83 -4.21
CA GLU A 81 -10.74 6.06 -4.82
C GLU A 81 -10.28 4.68 -5.33
N ASP A 82 -8.97 4.47 -5.45
CA ASP A 82 -8.42 3.24 -6.01
C ASP A 82 -8.39 2.10 -4.96
N SER A 83 -8.16 2.40 -3.67
CA SER A 83 -8.06 1.38 -2.60
C SER A 83 -8.85 1.73 -1.34
N SER A 84 -9.85 0.90 -1.01
CA SER A 84 -10.64 1.10 0.22
C SER A 84 -9.81 0.89 1.48
N GLN A 85 -8.77 0.04 1.44
CA GLN A 85 -7.89 -0.19 2.59
C GLN A 85 -7.07 1.07 2.92
N LEU A 86 -6.48 1.69 1.89
CA LEU A 86 -5.77 2.96 2.04
C LEU A 86 -6.71 4.09 2.45
N GLN A 87 -7.93 4.09 1.91
CA GLN A 87 -8.96 5.06 2.32
C GLN A 87 -9.30 4.97 3.81
N VAL A 88 -9.61 3.77 4.30
CA VAL A 88 -9.89 3.54 5.73
C VAL A 88 -8.69 3.92 6.59
N LEU A 89 -7.47 3.65 6.11
CA LEU A 89 -6.26 4.05 6.81
C LEU A 89 -6.16 5.58 6.95
N GLY A 90 -6.44 6.33 5.89
CA GLY A 90 -6.49 7.79 5.92
C GLY A 90 -7.55 8.34 6.87
N GLU A 91 -8.73 7.72 6.90
CA GLU A 91 -9.82 8.10 7.81
C GLU A 91 -9.47 7.85 9.28
N LEU A 92 -8.91 6.67 9.59
CA LEU A 92 -8.56 6.28 10.96
C LEU A 92 -7.38 7.08 11.51
N CYS A 93 -6.34 7.31 10.69
CA CYS A 93 -5.13 8.01 11.10
C CYS A 93 -5.14 9.49 10.67
N HIS A 94 -6.31 10.13 10.65
CA HIS A 94 -6.47 11.50 10.16
C HIS A 94 -5.64 12.54 10.92
N ASP A 95 -5.37 12.31 12.21
CA ASP A 95 -4.59 13.23 13.05
C ASP A 95 -3.07 13.11 12.81
N SER A 96 -2.58 11.90 12.54
CA SER A 96 -1.15 11.57 12.63
C SER A 96 -0.49 11.25 11.29
N GLY A 97 -1.27 10.78 10.31
CA GLY A 97 -0.76 10.26 9.05
C GLY A 97 0.27 9.15 9.23
N ARG A 98 0.15 8.33 10.28
CA ARG A 98 1.19 7.37 10.68
C ARG A 98 0.62 5.97 10.95
N ALA A 99 1.30 4.96 10.42
CA ALA A 99 1.02 3.56 10.70
C ALA A 99 2.31 2.76 10.92
N CYS A 100 2.26 1.78 11.82
CA CYS A 100 3.30 0.77 11.99
C CYS A 100 2.78 -0.56 11.43
N VAL A 101 3.59 -1.19 10.58
CA VAL A 101 3.27 -2.48 9.97
C VAL A 101 4.39 -3.44 10.33
N HIS A 102 4.04 -4.63 10.79
CA HIS A 102 5.02 -5.71 10.91
C HIS A 102 5.48 -6.10 9.50
N ALA A 103 6.75 -6.44 9.36
CA ALA A 103 7.31 -6.89 8.11
C ALA A 103 7.94 -8.26 8.32
N MET A 104 7.62 -9.21 7.46
CA MET A 104 8.26 -10.51 7.44
C MET A 104 9.75 -10.39 7.15
N ALA A 105 10.51 -11.42 7.54
CA ALA A 105 11.91 -11.52 7.15
C ALA A 105 12.08 -11.36 5.63
N SER A 106 13.09 -10.58 5.26
CA SER A 106 13.44 -10.25 3.89
C SER A 106 12.40 -9.39 3.14
N THR A 107 11.47 -8.71 3.80
CA THR A 107 10.57 -7.76 3.12
C THR A 107 11.36 -6.72 2.32
N ILE A 108 10.90 -6.42 1.10
CA ILE A 108 11.60 -5.48 0.18
C ILE A 108 11.59 -4.03 0.69
N ALA A 109 12.75 -3.38 0.70
CA ALA A 109 12.86 -1.92 0.73
C ALA A 109 13.01 -1.41 -0.71
N PHE A 110 12.10 -0.55 -1.18
CA PHE A 110 12.13 -0.06 -2.56
C PHE A 110 11.84 1.44 -2.64
N THR A 111 12.23 2.03 -3.76
CA THR A 111 11.97 3.44 -4.05
C THR A 111 11.59 3.66 -5.52
N VAL A 112 11.36 4.92 -5.86
CA VAL A 112 11.00 5.40 -7.19
C VAL A 112 12.11 6.29 -7.72
N ASP A 113 12.69 5.90 -8.86
CA ASP A 113 13.57 6.72 -9.66
C ASP A 113 12.76 7.80 -10.38
N ARG A 114 12.82 9.03 -9.85
CA ARG A 114 12.08 10.19 -10.35
C ARG A 114 12.54 10.67 -11.73
N SER A 115 13.68 10.20 -12.22
CA SER A 115 14.13 10.51 -13.58
C SER A 115 13.41 9.69 -14.64
N VAL A 116 12.79 8.57 -14.26
CA VAL A 116 11.97 7.74 -15.13
C VAL A 116 10.54 8.26 -15.11
N THR A 117 10.06 8.68 -16.28
CA THR A 117 8.73 9.29 -16.45
C THR A 117 7.87 8.47 -17.40
N PRO A 118 6.54 8.67 -17.47
CA PRO A 118 5.72 8.03 -18.49
C PRO A 118 6.25 8.27 -19.91
N GLN A 119 6.80 9.47 -20.14
CA GLN A 119 7.32 9.90 -21.44
C GLN A 119 8.62 9.20 -21.83
N SER A 120 9.26 8.50 -20.90
CA SER A 120 10.43 7.65 -21.17
C SER A 120 10.07 6.40 -21.99
N HIS A 121 8.79 6.07 -22.12
CA HIS A 121 8.33 4.93 -22.92
C HIS A 121 8.06 5.30 -24.39
N LEU A 122 8.40 4.37 -25.30
CA LEU A 122 8.30 4.59 -26.75
C LEU A 122 6.87 4.58 -27.29
N ASP A 123 5.97 3.83 -26.67
CA ASP A 123 4.58 3.66 -27.10
C ASP A 123 3.60 4.22 -26.07
N ARG A 124 3.11 5.44 -26.32
CA ARG A 124 2.17 6.15 -25.44
C ARG A 124 0.79 5.48 -25.32
N SER A 125 0.51 4.45 -26.12
CA SER A 125 -0.73 3.67 -26.02
C SER A 125 -0.64 2.51 -25.02
N THR A 126 0.58 2.18 -24.59
CA THR A 126 0.87 1.15 -23.59
C THR A 126 1.71 1.72 -22.44
N GLY A 127 1.82 0.98 -21.34
CA GLY A 127 2.52 1.43 -20.14
C GLY A 127 1.78 2.46 -19.26
N TRP A 128 2.35 2.76 -18.10
CA TRP A 128 1.74 3.66 -17.12
C TRP A 128 1.82 5.13 -17.58
N THR A 129 0.77 5.90 -17.27
CA THR A 129 0.66 7.35 -17.57
C THR A 129 0.85 8.22 -16.34
N GLU A 130 0.65 7.65 -15.16
CA GLU A 130 0.74 8.35 -13.88
C GLU A 130 1.29 7.39 -12.82
N LEU A 131 2.12 7.94 -11.93
CA LEU A 131 2.68 7.25 -10.79
C LEU A 131 2.50 8.11 -9.53
N ASP A 132 1.79 7.56 -8.56
CA ASP A 132 1.54 8.18 -7.27
C ASP A 132 2.22 7.40 -6.15
N VAL A 133 3.04 8.08 -5.33
CA VAL A 133 3.48 7.54 -4.04
C VAL A 133 2.42 7.87 -2.99
N LEU A 134 1.74 6.85 -2.47
CA LEU A 134 0.60 6.98 -1.56
C LEU A 134 1.04 6.93 -0.08
N THR A 135 2.06 6.14 0.24
CA THR A 135 2.66 6.10 1.57
C THR A 135 4.17 6.04 1.48
N PHE A 136 4.83 6.49 2.55
CA PHE A 136 6.27 6.72 2.63
C PHE A 136 6.84 5.92 3.81
N ALA A 137 7.80 5.05 3.55
CA ALA A 137 8.49 4.29 4.59
C ALA A 137 9.59 5.17 5.19
N THR A 138 9.38 5.65 6.41
CA THR A 138 10.26 6.63 7.10
C THR A 138 11.18 6.01 8.15
N GLU A 139 10.92 4.76 8.51
CA GLU A 139 11.77 3.93 9.35
C GLU A 139 11.53 2.48 8.94
N LEU A 140 12.59 1.71 8.74
CA LEU A 140 12.54 0.31 8.35
C LEU A 140 13.47 -0.47 9.28
N ASP A 141 12.90 -1.34 10.11
CA ASP A 141 13.64 -2.15 11.10
C ASP A 141 14.52 -1.29 12.03
N GLY A 142 13.94 -0.18 12.54
CA GLY A 142 14.64 0.79 13.40
C GLY A 142 15.69 1.65 12.68
N LYS A 143 15.93 1.42 11.39
CA LYS A 143 16.90 2.15 10.57
C LYS A 143 16.24 3.25 9.78
N ARG A 144 17.02 4.29 9.47
CA ARG A 144 16.55 5.38 8.61
C ARG A 144 16.65 5.01 7.12
N PRO A 145 15.79 5.57 6.26
CA PRO A 145 15.84 5.39 4.80
C PRO A 145 17.21 5.59 4.17
N GLU A 146 18.00 6.53 4.68
CA GLU A 146 19.34 6.84 4.18
C GLU A 146 20.35 5.68 4.35
N GLU A 147 20.07 4.72 5.23
CA GLU A 147 20.93 3.55 5.43
C GLU A 147 20.73 2.49 4.35
N PHE A 148 19.63 2.54 3.59
CA PHE A 148 19.32 1.58 2.52
C PHE A 148 19.87 2.02 1.17
N THR A 149 20.19 3.29 0.97
CA THR A 149 20.78 3.76 -0.29
C THR A 149 21.86 4.80 -0.07
N LYS A 150 22.96 4.66 -0.82
CA LYS A 150 24.02 5.68 -0.90
C LYS A 150 23.65 6.81 -1.85
N ASN A 151 22.67 6.61 -2.73
CA ASN A 151 22.25 7.58 -3.72
C ASN A 151 21.10 8.43 -3.18
N LYS A 152 21.38 9.69 -2.81
CA LYS A 152 20.36 10.59 -2.25
C LYS A 152 19.21 10.88 -3.21
N THR A 153 19.40 10.71 -4.53
CA THR A 153 18.30 10.91 -5.50
C THR A 153 17.27 9.80 -5.48
N GLU A 154 17.58 8.68 -4.83
CA GLU A 154 16.66 7.56 -4.59
C GLU A 154 15.80 7.77 -3.34
N LEU A 155 16.05 8.80 -2.55
CA LEU A 155 15.23 9.12 -1.38
C LEU A 155 14.05 10.00 -1.79
N LEU A 156 12.88 9.61 -1.29
CA LEU A 156 11.66 10.42 -1.33
C LEU A 156 11.61 11.35 -0.13
N ALA A 157 10.72 12.35 -0.19
CA ALA A 157 10.48 13.27 0.91
C ALA A 157 8.98 13.39 1.17
N ILE A 158 8.62 13.44 2.44
CA ILE A 158 7.29 13.79 2.95
C ILE A 158 7.45 14.68 4.17
N ASP A 159 6.93 15.90 4.12
CA ASP A 159 7.15 16.94 5.13
C ASP A 159 8.64 17.11 5.46
N ARG A 160 9.02 16.80 6.70
CA ARG A 160 10.39 16.86 7.24
C ARG A 160 11.13 15.51 7.17
N TYR A 161 10.51 14.47 6.64
CA TYR A 161 11.05 13.11 6.64
C TYR A 161 11.65 12.75 5.28
N SER A 162 12.85 12.17 5.33
CA SER A 162 13.37 11.34 4.25
C SER A 162 12.64 10.00 4.25
N ALA A 163 12.42 9.41 3.08
CA ALA A 163 11.60 8.21 2.95
C ALA A 163 11.99 7.32 1.77
N LEU A 164 11.63 6.05 1.88
CA LEU A 164 11.47 5.14 0.76
C LEU A 164 9.99 5.03 0.37
N ALA A 165 9.69 4.36 -0.74
CA ALA A 165 8.31 4.11 -1.13
C ALA A 165 7.68 3.03 -0.23
N GLY A 166 6.50 3.30 0.31
CA GLY A 166 5.69 2.30 1.01
C GLY A 166 4.64 1.68 0.09
N HIS A 167 3.82 2.54 -0.54
CA HIS A 167 2.82 2.17 -1.53
C HIS A 167 2.93 3.09 -2.74
N CYS A 168 2.92 2.50 -3.94
CA CYS A 168 2.88 3.25 -5.19
C CYS A 168 1.74 2.76 -6.07
N LEU A 169 1.04 3.68 -6.71
CA LEU A 169 -0.05 3.40 -7.62
C LEU A 169 0.29 3.88 -9.02
N PHE A 170 0.28 2.95 -9.95
CA PHE A 170 0.43 3.19 -11.38
C PHE A 170 -0.95 3.20 -12.03
N ARG A 171 -1.20 4.21 -12.86
CA ARG A 171 -2.41 4.29 -13.69
C ARG A 171 -2.05 4.11 -15.15
N PHE A 172 -2.91 3.41 -15.89
CA PHE A 172 -2.73 3.10 -17.31
C PHE A 172 -3.79 3.79 -18.18
N PRO A 173 -3.52 4.05 -19.47
CA PRO A 173 -4.49 4.64 -20.40
C PRO A 173 -5.83 3.89 -20.47
N SER A 174 -5.78 2.57 -20.27
CA SER A 174 -6.93 1.67 -20.27
C SER A 174 -7.84 1.80 -19.03
N ASN A 175 -7.52 2.69 -18.08
CA ASN A 175 -8.05 2.69 -16.70
C ASN A 175 -7.64 1.49 -15.84
N GLY A 176 -6.74 0.63 -16.30
CA GLY A 176 -6.06 -0.34 -15.45
C GLY A 176 -5.27 0.35 -14.32
N ARG A 177 -5.04 -0.38 -13.23
CA ARG A 177 -4.28 0.10 -12.07
C ARG A 177 -3.28 -0.96 -11.61
N LEU A 178 -2.07 -0.57 -11.28
CA LEU A 178 -1.11 -1.44 -10.59
C LEU A 178 -0.74 -0.80 -9.27
N LEU A 179 -1.15 -1.41 -8.16
CA LEU A 179 -0.80 -0.98 -6.81
C LEU A 179 0.34 -1.86 -6.29
N VAL A 180 1.48 -1.26 -5.99
CA VAL A 180 2.63 -1.96 -5.42
C VAL A 180 2.88 -1.54 -3.99
N SER A 181 3.34 -2.47 -3.14
CA SER A 181 3.61 -2.18 -1.73
C SER A 181 4.82 -2.94 -1.17
N CYS A 182 5.51 -2.31 -0.20
CA CYS A 182 6.54 -3.02 0.56
C CYS A 182 5.93 -3.96 1.61
N PRO A 183 4.93 -3.57 2.43
CA PRO A 183 4.37 -4.47 3.43
C PRO A 183 3.04 -5.08 2.97
N HIS A 184 2.59 -6.12 3.66
CA HIS A 184 1.24 -6.66 3.50
C HIS A 184 0.31 -6.08 4.56
N TRP A 185 -0.90 -5.65 4.19
CA TRP A 185 -1.89 -5.15 5.17
C TRP A 185 -2.33 -6.20 6.21
N ILE A 186 -2.19 -7.49 5.91
CA ILE A 186 -2.45 -8.55 6.89
C ILE A 186 -1.49 -8.47 8.10
N GLU A 187 -0.36 -7.77 7.95
CA GLU A 187 0.69 -7.61 8.96
C GLU A 187 0.58 -6.24 9.68
N LEU A 188 -0.53 -5.52 9.50
CA LEU A 188 -0.78 -4.26 10.20
C LEU A 188 -0.69 -4.47 11.71
N SER A 189 0.24 -3.79 12.38
CA SER A 189 0.56 -4.05 13.78
C SER A 189 -0.03 -2.98 14.70
N LYS A 190 0.29 -1.71 14.46
CA LYS A 190 -0.18 -0.57 15.27
C LYS A 190 -0.58 0.59 14.38
N LEU A 191 -1.77 1.13 14.63
CA LEU A 191 -2.27 2.33 13.99
C LEU A 191 -2.28 3.47 15.00
N ASP A 192 -1.90 4.67 14.59
CA ASP A 192 -1.96 5.85 15.45
C ASP A 192 -3.36 6.47 15.30
N VAL A 193 -4.31 5.95 16.09
CA VAL A 193 -5.76 6.16 15.95
C VAL A 193 -6.34 6.55 17.30
N SER A 194 -7.09 7.65 17.31
CA SER A 194 -7.86 8.08 18.48
C SER A 194 -9.18 7.29 18.58
N LYS A 195 -9.71 7.13 19.80
CA LYS A 195 -11.03 6.50 19.99
C LYS A 195 -12.14 7.21 19.19
N GLY A 196 -12.04 8.54 19.07
CA GLY A 196 -12.99 9.37 18.33
C GLY A 196 -12.97 9.04 16.83
N ALA A 197 -11.76 8.96 16.25
CA ALA A 197 -11.58 8.55 14.85
C ALA A 197 -12.20 7.17 14.59
N LEU A 198 -11.95 6.19 15.47
CA LEU A 198 -12.52 4.85 15.32
C LEU A 198 -14.05 4.86 15.27
N PHE A 199 -14.71 5.54 16.22
CA PHE A 199 -16.18 5.56 16.27
C PHE A 199 -16.82 6.38 15.15
N GLN A 200 -16.14 7.44 14.70
CA GLN A 200 -16.55 8.20 13.53
C GLN A 200 -16.50 7.32 12.28
N VAL A 201 -15.39 6.60 12.04
CA VAL A 201 -15.29 5.68 10.90
C VAL A 201 -16.34 4.56 10.99
N ALA A 202 -16.59 4.03 12.20
CA ALA A 202 -17.63 3.04 12.42
C ALA A 202 -19.02 3.57 12.02
N GLN A 203 -19.33 4.80 12.44
CA GLN A 203 -20.57 5.50 12.12
C GLN A 203 -20.73 5.74 10.62
N GLU A 204 -19.70 6.25 9.95
CA GLU A 204 -19.74 6.61 8.53
C GLU A 204 -19.84 5.38 7.62
N ARG A 205 -19.18 4.28 7.97
CA ARG A 205 -19.12 3.07 7.12
C ARG A 205 -20.17 2.02 7.42
N TYR A 206 -20.54 1.86 8.69
CA TYR A 206 -21.42 0.78 9.16
C TYR A 206 -22.71 1.29 9.82
N GLY A 207 -22.84 2.60 10.00
CA GLY A 207 -24.05 3.25 10.49
C GLY A 207 -24.11 3.42 12.01
N ALA A 208 -25.15 4.13 12.46
CA ALA A 208 -25.28 4.56 13.86
C ALA A 208 -25.35 3.40 14.85
N LYS A 209 -26.09 2.35 14.50
CA LYS A 209 -26.24 1.18 15.36
C LYS A 209 -24.90 0.51 15.66
N ALA A 210 -24.08 0.27 14.64
CA ALA A 210 -22.77 -0.35 14.80
C ALA A 210 -21.82 0.51 15.63
N SER A 211 -21.84 1.84 15.44
CA SER A 211 -21.03 2.76 16.24
C SER A 211 -21.46 2.78 17.71
N MET A 212 -22.76 2.79 17.99
CA MET A 212 -23.28 2.73 19.37
C MET A 212 -22.89 1.42 20.06
N GLU A 213 -23.08 0.26 19.42
CA GLU A 213 -22.70 -1.04 19.97
C GLU A 213 -21.19 -1.11 20.28
N MET A 214 -20.35 -0.55 19.41
CA MET A 214 -18.90 -0.46 19.67
C MET A 214 -18.56 0.48 20.84
N GLN A 215 -19.26 1.61 20.97
CA GLN A 215 -19.07 2.53 22.09
C GLN A 215 -19.49 1.91 23.42
N GLU A 216 -20.60 1.18 23.45
CA GLU A 216 -21.05 0.42 24.62
C GLU A 216 -20.03 -0.66 25.02
N GLU A 217 -19.54 -1.45 24.05
CA GLU A 217 -18.50 -2.45 24.27
C GLU A 217 -17.24 -1.79 24.86
N TYR A 218 -16.77 -0.68 24.28
CA TYR A 218 -15.61 0.06 24.78
C TYR A 218 -15.82 0.61 26.20
N ASN A 219 -16.99 1.19 26.49
CA ASN A 219 -17.30 1.78 27.79
C ASN A 219 -17.41 0.73 28.90
N SER A 220 -17.74 -0.52 28.54
CA SER A 220 -17.79 -1.64 29.49
C SER A 220 -16.40 -2.13 29.94
N ILE A 221 -15.34 -1.79 29.20
CA ILE A 221 -13.96 -2.13 29.54
C ILE A 221 -13.48 -1.17 30.64
N SER A 222 -13.03 -1.70 31.77
CA SER A 222 -12.60 -0.93 32.94
C SER A 222 -11.11 -0.54 32.91
N ASN A 223 -10.30 -1.31 32.19
CA ASN A 223 -8.85 -1.14 32.11
C ASN A 223 -8.47 -0.31 30.87
N GLU A 224 -7.65 0.74 31.05
CA GLU A 224 -7.23 1.61 29.95
C GLU A 224 -6.32 0.89 28.93
N LEU A 225 -5.49 -0.05 29.38
CA LEU A 225 -4.66 -0.84 28.46
C LEU A 225 -5.53 -1.71 27.54
N GLU A 226 -6.58 -2.32 28.10
CA GLU A 226 -7.53 -3.13 27.32
C GLU A 226 -8.35 -2.26 26.36
N ARG A 227 -8.64 -1.01 26.72
CA ARG A 227 -9.28 -0.03 25.83
C ARG A 227 -8.38 0.35 24.66
N GLU A 228 -7.10 0.58 24.91
CA GLU A 228 -6.12 0.83 23.85
C GLU A 228 -6.02 -0.39 22.91
N GLU A 229 -5.93 -1.59 23.46
CA GLU A 229 -5.92 -2.84 22.67
C GLU A 229 -7.20 -3.02 21.86
N TYR A 230 -8.35 -2.67 22.44
CA TYR A 230 -9.64 -2.68 21.74
C TYR A 230 -9.63 -1.76 20.52
N VAL A 231 -9.19 -0.51 20.70
CA VAL A 231 -9.10 0.48 19.61
C VAL A 231 -8.17 -0.05 18.52
N GLN A 232 -7.00 -0.55 18.90
CA GLN A 232 -6.04 -1.12 17.94
C GLN A 232 -6.63 -2.32 17.19
N LYS A 233 -7.29 -3.24 17.90
CA LYS A 233 -7.90 -4.43 17.30
C LYS A 233 -8.97 -4.07 16.28
N LYS A 234 -9.93 -3.20 16.64
CA LYS A 234 -11.03 -2.81 15.75
C LYS A 234 -10.52 -1.99 14.56
N SER A 235 -9.58 -1.07 14.79
CA SER A 235 -8.97 -0.28 13.72
C SER A 235 -8.26 -1.16 12.68
N ARG A 236 -7.48 -2.14 13.13
CA ARG A 236 -6.86 -3.13 12.22
C ARG A 236 -7.91 -3.92 11.44
N MET A 237 -8.98 -4.35 12.11
CA MET A 237 -10.06 -5.10 11.46
C MET A 237 -10.71 -4.28 10.34
N PHE A 238 -10.97 -2.99 10.53
CA PHE A 238 -11.56 -2.14 9.49
C PHE A 238 -10.68 -2.06 8.24
N VAL A 239 -9.36 -1.90 8.41
CA VAL A 239 -8.42 -1.88 7.27
C VAL A 239 -8.33 -3.27 6.60
N GLN A 240 -8.19 -4.33 7.39
CA GLN A 240 -7.95 -5.69 6.88
C GLN A 240 -9.18 -6.34 6.22
N GLN A 241 -10.39 -5.97 6.66
CA GLN A 241 -11.64 -6.46 6.09
C GLN A 241 -12.13 -5.60 4.91
N SER A 242 -11.55 -4.42 4.70
CA SER A 242 -11.87 -3.57 3.56
C SER A 242 -11.37 -4.18 2.25
N ALA A 243 -12.14 -3.95 1.18
CA ALA A 243 -11.78 -4.43 -0.14
C ALA A 243 -10.46 -3.78 -0.60
N PRO A 244 -9.48 -4.57 -1.09
CA PRO A 244 -8.19 -4.02 -1.53
C PRO A 244 -8.31 -2.99 -2.65
N SER A 245 -9.31 -3.16 -3.52
CA SER A 245 -9.74 -2.23 -4.56
C SER A 245 -11.20 -1.82 -4.35
N ARG A 246 -11.59 -0.60 -4.71
CA ARG A 246 -13.01 -0.25 -4.79
C ARG A 246 -13.67 -0.96 -5.97
N TYR A 247 -14.88 -1.49 -5.76
CA TYR A 247 -15.71 -1.95 -6.87
C TYR A 247 -16.18 -0.72 -7.66
N SER A 248 -15.68 -0.57 -8.89
CA SER A 248 -16.30 0.35 -9.85
C SER A 248 -17.70 -0.18 -10.17
N LYS A 249 -18.74 0.55 -9.73
CA LYS A 249 -20.06 0.41 -10.34
C LYS A 249 -19.91 0.91 -11.77
N ARG A 250 -19.73 0.01 -12.73
CA ARG A 250 -19.90 0.35 -14.15
C ARG A 250 -21.29 1.00 -14.27
N LYS A 251 -21.34 2.27 -14.65
CA LYS A 251 -22.51 2.78 -15.37
C LYS A 251 -22.52 2.00 -16.68
N GLY A 252 -23.50 1.11 -16.82
CA GLY A 252 -23.82 0.45 -18.08
C GLY A 252 -24.27 1.47 -19.11
#